data_AF-A0A382CLN9-F1
#
_entry.id   AF-A0A382CLN9-F1
#
_cell.length_a   1.000
_cell.length_b   1.000
_cell.length_c   1.000
_cell.angle_alpha   90.00
_cell.angle_beta   90.00
_cell.angle_gamma   90.00
#
_symmetry.space_group_name_H-M   'P 1'
#
loop_
_entity.id
_entity.type
_entity.pdbx_description
1 polymer ?
#
loop_
_entity_poly.entity_id
_entity_poly.type
_entity_poly.pdbx_seq_one_letter_code
_entity_poly.pdbx_strand_id
1 'polypeptide(L)'
;MNLFEMVIKSTKVLLKPKNLLSTYNQTKIRYHIVTEPSYKEMQFEGNDSVIRHGVVTAQTPKVVTPDFLYRTSGFGDDAKEYIKELTKMMGKSEPALLYTYKNESTDMEIVAGNPMEVSERIKKRLVNNNSNHTVIRGVNALWDVSLLKFIFDYTRESSTNNFDDLSKSGLLEDQNGVPVAVRKRIQGLINEAKKGNVRAKDLHKELDEWGLFKEYEDEFLSLFRKLI
;
A
#
# COMPACT_ATOMS: atom_id res chain seq x y z
N MET A 1 -20.18 20.62 5.34
CA MET A 1 -19.26 19.48 5.51
C MET A 1 -19.82 18.34 4.69
N ASN A 2 -19.09 17.85 3.69
CA ASN A 2 -19.58 16.76 2.85
C ASN A 2 -19.50 15.40 3.59
N LEU A 3 -20.16 14.37 3.05
CA LEU A 3 -20.22 13.05 3.67
C LEU A 3 -18.82 12.45 3.96
N PHE A 4 -17.87 12.65 3.05
CA PHE A 4 -16.50 12.14 3.19
C PHE A 4 -15.74 12.83 4.34
N GLU A 5 -15.80 14.15 4.43
CA GLU A 5 -15.20 14.92 5.54
C GLU A 5 -15.75 14.48 6.89
N MET A 6 -17.06 14.21 6.95
CA MET A 6 -17.70 13.70 8.15
C MET A 6 -17.15 12.32 8.53
N VAL A 7 -17.07 11.38 7.58
CA VAL A 7 -16.56 10.03 7.86
C VAL A 7 -15.10 10.06 8.27
N ILE A 8 -14.27 10.89 7.64
CA ILE A 8 -12.87 11.05 8.02
C ILE A 8 -12.76 11.54 9.46
N LYS A 9 -13.55 12.54 9.87
CA LYS A 9 -13.56 13.07 11.25
C LYS A 9 -14.14 12.08 12.26
N SER A 10 -15.14 11.29 11.86
CA SER A 10 -15.80 10.31 12.73
C SER A 10 -15.02 8.99 12.85
N THR A 11 -14.11 8.70 11.91
CA THR A 11 -13.25 7.52 11.96
C THR A 11 -12.25 7.64 13.09
N LYS A 12 -12.31 6.73 14.04
CA LYS A 12 -11.37 6.66 15.17
C LYS A 12 -10.60 5.34 15.13
N VAL A 13 -9.27 5.42 15.24
CA VAL A 13 -8.41 4.25 15.40
C VAL A 13 -8.18 4.05 16.90
N LEU A 14 -8.73 2.97 17.46
CA LEU A 14 -8.76 2.68 18.89
C LEU A 14 -7.54 1.86 19.32
N LEU A 15 -7.04 1.03 18.40
CA LEU A 15 -5.81 0.25 18.54
C LEU A 15 -5.02 0.39 17.23
N LYS A 16 -3.77 0.86 17.32
CA LYS A 16 -2.82 0.85 16.21
C LYS A 16 -2.11 -0.50 16.13
N PRO A 17 -1.63 -0.91 14.93
CA PRO A 17 -0.70 -2.02 14.81
C PRO A 17 0.52 -1.84 15.72
N LYS A 18 1.08 -2.95 16.19
CA LYS A 18 2.22 -2.96 17.11
C LYS A 18 3.52 -2.49 16.45
N ASN A 19 3.69 -2.85 15.19
CA ASN A 19 4.84 -2.46 14.37
C ASN A 19 4.40 -1.42 13.34
N LEU A 20 5.36 -0.73 12.71
CA LEU A 20 5.13 0.07 11.50
C LEU A 20 5.16 -0.83 10.25
N LEU A 21 4.89 -0.26 9.08
CA LEU A 21 5.11 -0.96 7.81
C LEU A 21 6.57 -1.36 7.67
N SER A 22 6.82 -2.62 7.33
CA SER A 22 8.17 -3.09 7.05
C SER A 22 8.72 -2.53 5.74
N THR A 23 9.99 -2.10 5.78
CA THR A 23 10.76 -1.68 4.60
C THR A 23 11.02 -2.84 3.63
N TYR A 24 11.31 -4.04 4.15
CA TYR A 24 11.86 -5.15 3.36
C TYR A 24 10.93 -6.36 3.25
N ASN A 25 9.80 -6.37 3.96
CA ASN A 25 8.84 -7.46 3.94
C ASN A 25 7.42 -6.95 3.74
N GLN A 26 6.52 -7.85 3.34
CA GLN A 26 5.08 -7.55 3.36
C GLN A 26 4.61 -7.35 4.81
N THR A 27 3.71 -6.40 5.01
CA THR A 27 3.07 -6.17 6.32
C THR A 27 1.61 -6.56 6.25
N LYS A 28 1.23 -7.59 7.01
CA LYS A 28 -0.17 -8.00 7.16
C LYS A 28 -0.78 -7.36 8.40
N ILE A 29 -1.95 -6.75 8.24
CA ILE A 29 -2.67 -6.04 9.31
C ILE A 29 -4.07 -6.60 9.37
N ARG A 30 -4.43 -7.23 10.48
CA ARG A 30 -5.81 -7.69 10.71
C ARG A 30 -6.63 -6.54 11.26
N TYR A 31 -7.68 -6.14 10.55
CA TYR A 31 -8.56 -5.06 11.00
C TYR A 31 -9.86 -5.59 11.60
N HIS A 32 -10.38 -4.81 12.55
CA HIS A 32 -11.68 -5.00 13.16
C HIS A 32 -12.40 -3.64 13.14
N ILE A 33 -13.29 -3.44 12.16
CA ILE A 33 -14.04 -2.18 12.02
C ILE A 33 -15.40 -2.37 12.67
N VAL A 34 -15.72 -1.53 13.65
CA VAL A 34 -16.98 -1.55 14.38
C VAL A 34 -17.82 -0.36 13.96
N THR A 35 -19.06 -0.60 13.56
CA THR A 35 -20.03 0.44 13.15
C THR A 35 -21.40 0.17 13.75
N GLU A 36 -22.27 1.17 13.73
CA GLU A 36 -23.70 0.95 13.90
C GLU A 36 -24.26 0.05 12.77
N PRO A 37 -25.31 -0.75 12.99
CA PRO A 37 -26.04 -1.42 11.92
C PRO A 37 -26.82 -0.42 11.06
N SER A 38 -27.07 -0.75 9.79
CA SER A 38 -27.83 0.11 8.85
C SER A 38 -29.31 0.15 9.17
N TYR A 39 -29.86 -0.93 9.75
CA TYR A 39 -31.28 -1.02 10.12
C TYR A 39 -31.67 -0.19 11.35
N LYS A 40 -30.71 0.38 12.10
CA LYS A 40 -31.02 1.35 13.16
C LYS A 40 -31.71 2.60 12.62
N GLU A 41 -31.49 2.94 11.35
CA GLU A 41 -32.21 4.02 10.65
C GLU A 41 -33.71 3.71 10.49
N MET A 42 -34.12 2.45 10.65
CA MET A 42 -35.51 1.97 10.55
C MET A 42 -36.20 1.83 11.93
N GLN A 43 -35.72 2.52 12.97
CA GLN A 43 -36.30 2.55 14.33
C GLN A 43 -36.36 1.20 15.07
N PHE A 44 -35.51 0.22 14.72
CA PHE A 44 -35.34 -0.98 15.53
C PHE A 44 -34.51 -0.66 16.80
N GLU A 45 -35.07 -0.90 17.98
CA GLU A 45 -34.45 -0.67 19.31
C GLU A 45 -33.35 -1.67 19.69
N GLY A 46 -32.63 -2.23 18.71
CA GLY A 46 -31.52 -3.15 18.98
C GLY A 46 -30.26 -2.40 19.38
N ASN A 47 -29.70 -2.66 20.57
CA ASN A 47 -28.37 -2.16 20.95
C ASN A 47 -27.28 -3.06 20.36
N ASP A 48 -27.22 -3.15 19.04
CA ASP A 48 -26.24 -3.99 18.34
C ASP A 48 -25.18 -3.16 17.61
N SER A 49 -24.08 -3.83 17.28
CA SER A 49 -22.99 -3.33 16.44
C SER A 49 -22.68 -4.32 15.33
N VAL A 50 -22.25 -3.80 14.19
CA VAL A 50 -21.67 -4.61 13.12
C VAL A 50 -20.16 -4.56 13.24
N ILE A 51 -19.52 -5.73 13.24
CA ILE A 51 -18.07 -5.86 13.16
C ILE A 51 -17.72 -6.40 11.78
N ARG A 52 -16.79 -5.74 11.09
CA ARG A 52 -16.18 -6.21 9.85
C ARG A 52 -14.73 -6.60 10.09
N HIS A 53 -14.39 -7.77 9.59
CA HIS A 53 -13.07 -8.36 9.71
C HIS A 53 -12.43 -8.50 8.34
N GLY A 54 -11.11 -8.41 8.34
CA GLY A 54 -10.31 -8.71 7.18
C GLY A 54 -8.83 -8.48 7.43
N VAL A 55 -8.06 -8.67 6.38
CA VAL A 55 -6.62 -8.44 6.37
C VAL A 55 -6.29 -7.46 5.27
N VAL A 56 -5.59 -6.39 5.64
CA VAL A 56 -4.91 -5.54 4.68
C VAL A 56 -3.45 -5.97 4.62
N THR A 57 -2.98 -6.28 3.42
CA THR A 57 -1.57 -6.61 3.16
C THR A 57 -0.93 -5.43 2.42
N ALA A 58 0.01 -4.77 3.09
CA ALA A 58 0.92 -3.83 2.44
C ALA A 58 2.07 -4.61 1.80
N GLN A 59 2.28 -4.39 0.50
CA GLN A 59 3.47 -4.87 -0.19
C GLN A 59 4.71 -4.08 0.24
N THR A 60 5.89 -4.65 0.03
CA THR A 60 7.15 -3.90 0.17
C THR A 60 7.10 -2.63 -0.68
N PRO A 61 7.48 -1.46 -0.16
CA PRO A 61 7.46 -0.22 -0.92
C PRO A 61 8.35 -0.34 -2.16
N LYS A 62 7.84 0.16 -3.29
CA LYS A 62 8.63 0.29 -4.53
C LYS A 62 9.28 1.65 -4.57
N VAL A 63 10.58 1.70 -4.88
CA VAL A 63 11.26 2.94 -5.23
C VAL A 63 10.85 3.35 -6.64
N VAL A 64 10.37 4.58 -6.78
CA VAL A 64 9.93 5.18 -8.05
C VAL A 64 10.55 6.56 -8.22
N THR A 65 10.61 7.07 -9.44
CA THR A 65 11.03 8.45 -9.75
C THR A 65 9.98 9.14 -10.62
N PRO A 66 9.92 10.49 -10.66
CA PRO A 66 9.04 11.21 -11.58
C PRO A 66 9.20 10.77 -13.04
N ASP A 67 10.43 10.53 -13.49
CA ASP A 67 10.72 10.05 -14.85
C ASP A 67 10.12 8.66 -15.14
N PHE A 68 10.19 7.74 -14.17
CA PHE A 68 9.53 6.44 -14.25
C PHE A 68 8.00 6.58 -14.33
N LEU A 69 7.41 7.45 -13.49
CA LEU A 69 5.98 7.70 -13.48
C LEU A 69 5.50 8.29 -14.82
N TYR A 70 6.29 9.17 -15.44
CA TYR A 70 5.97 9.76 -16.74
C TYR A 70 5.90 8.72 -17.87
N ARG A 71 6.77 7.69 -17.82
CA ARG A 71 6.83 6.60 -18.80
C ARG A 71 5.83 5.48 -18.53
N THR A 72 5.35 5.36 -17.30
CA THR A 72 4.36 4.36 -16.92
C THR A 72 3.07 4.54 -17.73
N SER A 73 2.62 3.45 -18.37
CA SER A 73 1.38 3.45 -19.14
C SER A 73 0.14 3.53 -18.24
N GLY A 74 -0.91 4.22 -18.70
CA GLY A 74 -2.22 4.26 -18.02
C GLY A 74 -2.64 5.63 -17.48
N PHE A 75 -1.83 6.67 -17.66
CA PHE A 75 -2.16 8.05 -17.28
C PHE A 75 -2.56 8.89 -18.50
N GLY A 76 -3.64 9.67 -18.36
CA GLY A 76 -4.07 10.67 -19.33
C GLY A 76 -3.17 11.92 -19.33
N ASP A 77 -3.45 12.85 -20.24
CA ASP A 77 -2.58 14.01 -20.47
C ASP A 77 -2.46 14.95 -19.27
N ASP A 78 -3.54 15.17 -18.51
CA ASP A 78 -3.50 15.99 -17.28
C ASP A 78 -2.56 15.42 -16.22
N ALA A 79 -2.55 14.09 -16.05
CA ALA A 79 -1.66 13.42 -15.11
C ALA A 79 -0.20 13.51 -15.56
N LYS A 80 0.07 13.44 -16.87
CA LYS A 80 1.41 13.68 -17.42
C LYS A 80 1.88 15.11 -17.16
N GLU A 81 0.99 16.09 -17.27
CA GLU A 81 1.33 17.48 -16.97
C GLU A 81 1.66 17.67 -15.48
N TYR A 82 0.87 17.06 -14.59
CA TYR A 82 1.20 17.04 -13.16
C TYR A 82 2.57 16.41 -12.87
N ILE A 83 2.91 15.29 -13.54
CA ILE A 83 4.23 14.67 -13.38
C ILE A 83 5.35 15.58 -13.87
N LYS A 84 5.15 16.36 -14.95
CA LYS A 84 6.14 17.36 -15.38
C LYS A 84 6.36 18.44 -14.33
N GLU A 85 5.30 18.90 -13.66
CA GLU A 85 5.42 19.85 -12.55
C GLU A 85 6.17 19.23 -11.36
N LEU A 86 5.88 17.97 -11.01
CA LEU A 86 6.64 17.24 -9.98
C LEU A 86 8.12 17.15 -10.32
N THR A 87 8.46 16.84 -11.58
CA THR A 87 9.84 16.79 -12.06
C THR A 87 10.54 18.14 -11.91
N LYS A 88 9.85 19.27 -12.13
CA LYS A 88 10.42 20.61 -11.93
C LYS A 88 10.67 20.91 -10.45
N MET A 89 9.78 20.45 -9.56
CA MET A 89 9.85 20.72 -8.12
C MET A 89 10.89 19.86 -7.39
N MET A 90 10.97 18.57 -7.72
CA MET A 90 11.78 17.60 -6.97
C MET A 90 13.02 17.13 -7.72
N GLY A 91 13.06 17.27 -9.06
CA GLY A 91 14.09 16.68 -9.91
C GLY A 91 13.65 15.38 -10.55
N LYS A 92 14.23 15.05 -11.72
CA LYS A 92 13.83 13.91 -12.56
C LYS A 92 13.99 12.55 -11.90
N SER A 93 15.11 12.37 -11.19
CA SER A 93 15.51 11.08 -10.61
C SER A 93 15.34 11.04 -9.10
N GLU A 94 14.70 12.04 -8.50
CA GLU A 94 14.48 12.08 -7.06
C GLU A 94 13.58 10.91 -6.64
N PRO A 95 14.06 9.99 -5.78
CA PRO A 95 13.34 8.78 -5.45
C PRO A 95 12.17 9.05 -4.49
N ALA A 96 11.10 8.31 -4.66
CA ALA A 96 9.94 8.26 -3.76
C ALA A 96 9.52 6.81 -3.50
N LEU A 97 8.69 6.60 -2.47
CA LEU A 97 8.15 5.28 -2.14
C LEU A 97 6.70 5.15 -2.58
N LEU A 98 6.43 4.16 -3.42
CA LEU A 98 5.10 3.76 -3.85
C LEU A 98 4.66 2.51 -3.08
N TYR A 99 3.60 2.64 -2.29
CA TYR A 99 2.99 1.53 -1.55
C TYR A 99 1.83 0.93 -2.33
N THR A 100 1.73 -0.40 -2.30
CA THR A 100 0.58 -1.14 -2.85
C THR A 100 -0.08 -1.95 -1.76
N TYR A 101 -1.42 -1.88 -1.71
CA TYR A 101 -2.23 -2.57 -0.72
C TYR A 101 -3.16 -3.57 -1.37
N LYS A 102 -3.39 -4.68 -0.68
CA LYS A 102 -4.45 -5.65 -0.98
C LYS A 102 -5.35 -5.76 0.24
N ASN A 103 -6.66 -5.55 0.05
CA ASN A 103 -7.67 -5.81 1.09
C ASN A 103 -8.34 -7.16 0.82
N GLU A 104 -8.37 -8.01 1.84
CA GLU A 104 -9.06 -9.29 1.83
C GLU A 104 -10.06 -9.27 3.00
N SER A 105 -11.31 -8.88 2.71
CA SER A 105 -12.40 -8.96 3.68
C SER A 105 -12.74 -10.42 3.94
N THR A 106 -12.88 -10.79 5.21
CA THR A 106 -13.14 -12.18 5.61
C THR A 106 -14.59 -12.40 6.02
N ASP A 107 -15.07 -11.66 7.01
CA ASP A 107 -16.32 -11.97 7.69
C ASP A 107 -16.95 -10.74 8.35
N MET A 108 -18.25 -10.85 8.61
CA MET A 108 -19.06 -9.83 9.26
C MET A 108 -19.88 -10.48 10.37
N GLU A 109 -19.91 -9.83 11.53
CA GLU A 109 -20.67 -10.28 12.70
C GLU A 109 -21.59 -9.15 13.19
N ILE A 110 -22.78 -9.52 13.67
CA ILE A 110 -23.65 -8.62 14.43
C ILE A 110 -23.56 -9.06 15.89
N VAL A 111 -23.23 -8.14 16.78
CA VAL A 111 -23.07 -8.42 18.20
C VAL A 111 -23.84 -7.42 19.06
N ALA A 112 -24.32 -7.88 20.20
CA ALA A 112 -24.90 -7.00 21.20
C ALA A 112 -23.85 -6.05 21.82
N GLY A 113 -24.30 -4.82 22.08
CA GLY A 113 -23.54 -3.68 22.56
C GLY A 113 -23.45 -2.57 21.50
N ASN A 114 -23.31 -1.32 21.96
CA ASN A 114 -23.07 -0.19 21.05
C ASN A 114 -21.62 -0.18 20.53
N PRO A 115 -21.32 0.52 19.42
CA PRO A 115 -20.00 0.47 18.79
C PRO A 115 -18.86 0.93 19.69
N MET A 116 -19.13 1.84 20.64
CA MET A 116 -18.12 2.27 21.62
C MET A 116 -17.70 1.10 22.50
N GLU A 117 -18.65 0.47 23.18
CA GLU A 117 -18.41 -0.66 24.08
C GLU A 117 -17.78 -1.85 23.36
N VAL A 118 -18.31 -2.19 22.18
CA VAL A 118 -17.83 -3.31 21.37
C VAL A 118 -16.38 -3.05 20.92
N SER A 119 -16.07 -1.85 20.41
CA SER A 119 -14.70 -1.51 19.98
C SER A 119 -13.69 -1.53 21.14
N GLU A 120 -14.07 -1.03 22.32
CA GLU A 120 -13.22 -1.07 23.52
C GLU A 120 -13.00 -2.50 24.03
N ARG A 121 -14.03 -3.36 23.98
CA ARG A 121 -13.91 -4.78 24.33
C ARG A 121 -12.92 -5.50 23.41
N ILE A 122 -13.02 -5.29 22.09
CA ILE A 122 -12.10 -5.89 21.11
C ILE A 122 -10.67 -5.38 21.34
N LYS A 123 -10.49 -4.07 21.54
CA LYS A 123 -9.19 -3.46 21.85
C LYS A 123 -8.56 -4.10 23.09
N LYS A 124 -9.28 -4.20 24.20
CA LYS A 124 -8.77 -4.81 25.45
C LYS A 124 -8.32 -6.25 25.25
N ARG A 125 -9.04 -7.03 24.43
CA ARG A 125 -8.64 -8.40 24.09
C ARG A 125 -7.37 -8.47 23.25
N LEU A 126 -7.13 -7.49 22.37
CA LEU A 126 -6.06 -7.53 21.38
C LEU A 126 -4.82 -6.72 21.76
N VAL A 127 -4.89 -5.85 22.77
CA VAL A 127 -3.78 -4.93 23.13
C VAL A 127 -2.47 -5.66 23.46
N ASN A 128 -2.56 -6.87 24.04
CA ASN A 128 -1.40 -7.69 24.39
C ASN A 128 -1.03 -8.73 23.32
N ASN A 129 -1.72 -8.73 22.17
CA ASN A 129 -1.42 -9.63 21.08
C ASN A 129 -0.11 -9.20 20.37
N ASN A 130 0.72 -10.16 20.00
CA ASN A 130 1.95 -9.89 19.26
C ASN A 130 1.74 -9.66 17.75
N SER A 131 0.55 -9.98 17.23
CA SER A 131 0.19 -9.78 15.83
C SER A 131 -0.22 -8.32 15.56
N ASN A 132 -0.07 -7.87 14.32
CA ASN A 132 -0.50 -6.54 13.89
C ASN A 132 -2.02 -6.49 13.72
N HIS A 133 -2.71 -6.07 14.79
CA HIS A 133 -4.14 -5.79 14.76
C HIS A 133 -4.41 -4.29 14.74
N THR A 134 -5.51 -3.90 14.11
CA THR A 134 -6.11 -2.57 14.32
C THR A 134 -7.59 -2.68 14.63
N VAL A 135 -8.04 -1.83 15.56
CA VAL A 135 -9.46 -1.68 15.89
C VAL A 135 -9.88 -0.28 15.50
N ILE A 136 -10.88 -0.19 14.64
CA ILE A 136 -11.34 1.06 14.07
C ILE A 136 -12.83 1.19 14.39
N ARG A 137 -13.24 2.35 14.87
CA ARG A 137 -14.67 2.71 14.91
C ARG A 137 -14.95 3.64 13.74
N GLY A 138 -15.91 3.25 12.90
CA GLY A 138 -16.23 3.94 11.65
C GLY A 138 -17.73 4.18 11.48
N VAL A 139 -18.09 4.63 10.28
CA VAL A 139 -19.49 4.83 9.85
C VAL A 139 -19.88 3.70 8.92
N ASN A 140 -21.06 3.09 9.11
CA ASN A 140 -21.45 1.88 8.40
C ASN A 140 -21.44 2.04 6.87
N ALA A 141 -22.06 3.09 6.35
CA ALA A 141 -22.19 3.32 4.91
C ALA A 141 -20.84 3.47 4.18
N LEU A 142 -19.77 3.82 4.90
CA LEU A 142 -18.44 4.14 4.34
C LEU A 142 -17.33 3.57 5.22
N TRP A 143 -17.51 2.32 5.69
CA TRP A 143 -16.54 1.63 6.54
C TRP A 143 -15.20 1.42 5.82
N ASP A 144 -15.24 1.27 4.50
CA ASP A 144 -14.08 1.14 3.61
C ASP A 144 -13.30 2.46 3.50
N VAL A 145 -13.98 3.61 3.51
CA VAL A 145 -13.34 4.92 3.64
C VAL A 145 -12.62 5.05 4.99
N SER A 146 -13.21 4.53 6.08
CA SER A 146 -12.53 4.47 7.38
C SER A 146 -11.26 3.62 7.32
N LEU A 147 -11.29 2.49 6.60
CA LEU A 147 -10.12 1.64 6.38
C LEU A 147 -9.05 2.35 5.54
N LEU A 148 -9.44 3.03 4.45
CA LEU A 148 -8.53 3.79 3.60
C LEU A 148 -7.87 4.94 4.37
N LYS A 149 -8.62 5.67 5.21
CA LYS A 149 -8.05 6.69 6.09
C LYS A 149 -6.99 6.10 7.02
N PHE A 150 -7.28 4.96 7.65
CA PHE A 150 -6.29 4.27 8.49
C PHE A 150 -5.04 3.88 7.69
N ILE A 151 -5.20 3.30 6.50
CA ILE A 151 -4.09 2.93 5.62
C ILE A 151 -3.23 4.16 5.29
N PHE A 152 -3.85 5.28 4.94
CA PHE A 152 -3.16 6.53 4.64
C PHE A 152 -2.34 7.03 5.84
N ASP A 153 -2.97 7.13 7.02
CA ASP A 153 -2.31 7.61 8.24
C ASP A 153 -1.15 6.69 8.63
N TYR A 154 -1.34 5.37 8.54
CA TYR A 154 -0.33 4.37 8.87
C TYR A 154 0.84 4.35 7.86
N THR A 155 0.55 4.59 6.57
CA THR A 155 1.58 4.77 5.54
C THR A 155 2.43 5.99 5.86
N ARG A 156 1.80 7.13 6.16
CA ARG A 156 2.48 8.38 6.48
C ARG A 156 3.35 8.27 7.73
N GLU A 157 2.88 7.55 8.75
CA GLU A 157 3.66 7.30 9.98
C GLU A 157 4.88 6.40 9.71
N SER A 158 4.79 5.49 8.74
CA SER A 158 5.87 4.54 8.42
C SER A 158 6.85 5.04 7.36
N SER A 159 6.43 5.95 6.48
CA SER A 159 7.15 6.28 5.25
C SER A 159 8.52 6.90 5.50
N THR A 160 8.67 7.74 6.51
CA THR A 160 9.95 8.37 6.85
C THR A 160 10.98 7.32 7.26
N ASN A 161 10.63 6.41 8.17
CA ASN A 161 11.55 5.35 8.61
C ASN A 161 11.93 4.42 7.45
N ASN A 162 10.96 4.06 6.61
CA ASN A 162 11.22 3.18 5.46
C ASN A 162 12.12 3.86 4.43
N PHE A 163 11.96 5.17 4.22
CA PHE A 163 12.84 5.94 3.35
C PHE A 163 14.26 6.01 3.94
N ASP A 164 14.39 6.28 5.24
CA ASP A 164 15.68 6.32 5.94
C ASP A 164 16.42 4.98 5.91
N ASP A 165 15.71 3.86 6.10
CA ASP A 165 16.27 2.52 6.00
C ASP A 165 16.85 2.24 4.61
N LEU A 166 16.11 2.59 3.56
CA LEU A 166 16.56 2.44 2.17
C LEU A 166 17.73 3.39 1.86
N SER A 167 17.69 4.62 2.37
CA SER A 167 18.77 5.59 2.21
C SER A 167 20.06 5.09 2.87
N LYS A 168 20.01 4.63 4.12
CA LYS A 168 21.18 4.16 4.87
C LYS A 168 21.81 2.91 4.27
N SER A 169 21.04 2.11 3.55
CA SER A 169 21.53 0.91 2.84
C SER A 169 22.08 1.21 1.44
N GLY A 170 22.12 2.49 1.03
CA GLY A 170 22.55 2.92 -0.30
C GLY A 170 21.56 2.57 -1.42
N LEU A 171 20.37 2.09 -1.09
CA LEU A 171 19.38 1.66 -2.08
C LEU A 171 18.73 2.83 -2.83
N LEU A 172 18.79 4.04 -2.27
CA LEU A 172 18.27 5.26 -2.90
C LEU A 172 19.34 6.05 -3.67
N GLU A 173 20.61 5.63 -3.62
CA GLU A 173 21.68 6.30 -4.35
C GLU A 173 21.43 6.24 -5.85
N ASP A 174 21.67 7.35 -6.56
CA ASP A 174 21.53 7.43 -8.00
C ASP A 174 22.73 6.78 -8.70
N GLN A 175 22.45 5.90 -9.67
CA GLN A 175 23.44 5.34 -10.56
C GLN A 175 23.01 5.54 -12.01
N ASN A 176 23.55 6.59 -12.63
CA ASN A 176 23.24 7.02 -14.00
C ASN A 176 21.76 7.34 -14.21
N GLY A 177 21.16 8.10 -13.28
CA GLY A 177 19.77 8.54 -13.36
C GLY A 177 18.73 7.54 -12.84
N VAL A 178 19.18 6.41 -12.28
CA VAL A 178 18.32 5.34 -11.75
C VAL A 178 18.78 4.91 -10.35
N PRO A 179 17.87 4.83 -9.35
CA PRO A 179 18.23 4.36 -8.02
C PRO A 179 18.78 2.93 -7.97
N VAL A 180 19.77 2.67 -7.10
CA VAL A 180 20.36 1.33 -6.90
C VAL A 180 19.32 0.24 -6.60
N ALA A 181 18.27 0.56 -5.83
CA ALA A 181 17.16 -0.36 -5.55
C ALA A 181 16.51 -0.92 -6.82
N VAL A 182 16.35 -0.06 -7.83
CA VAL A 182 15.71 -0.40 -9.09
C VAL A 182 16.60 -1.32 -9.90
N ARG A 183 17.90 -1.00 -10.00
CA ARG A 183 18.88 -1.84 -10.70
C ARG A 183 18.96 -3.24 -10.10
N LYS A 184 19.00 -3.34 -8.76
CA LYS A 184 18.95 -4.64 -8.05
C LYS A 184 17.67 -5.41 -8.36
N ARG A 185 16.52 -4.74 -8.39
CA ARG A 185 15.24 -5.36 -8.72
C ARG A 185 15.19 -5.86 -10.16
N ILE A 186 15.69 -5.08 -11.13
CA ILE A 186 15.80 -5.49 -12.53
C ILE A 186 16.68 -6.73 -12.66
N GLN A 187 17.83 -6.77 -11.99
CA GLN A 187 18.67 -7.96 -11.98
C GLN A 187 17.95 -9.19 -11.42
N GLY A 188 17.17 -9.00 -10.34
CA GLY A 188 16.30 -10.03 -9.80
C GLY A 188 15.27 -10.53 -10.80
N LEU A 189 14.58 -9.62 -11.51
CA LEU A 189 13.61 -9.96 -12.55
C LEU A 189 14.25 -10.70 -13.73
N ILE A 190 15.45 -10.31 -14.17
CA ILE A 190 16.22 -11.02 -15.19
C ILE A 190 16.51 -12.45 -14.73
N ASN A 191 16.93 -12.64 -13.48
CA ASN A 191 17.24 -13.97 -12.93
C ASN A 191 15.98 -14.85 -12.84
N GLU A 192 14.84 -14.29 -12.45
CA GLU A 192 13.57 -15.02 -12.42
C GLU A 192 13.03 -15.31 -13.82
N ALA A 193 13.23 -14.41 -14.79
CA ALA A 193 12.91 -14.66 -16.19
C ALA A 193 13.76 -15.79 -16.78
N LYS A 194 15.07 -15.86 -16.46
CA LYS A 194 15.96 -16.96 -16.83
C LYS A 194 15.48 -18.33 -16.29
N LYS A 195 14.73 -18.33 -15.19
CA LYS A 195 14.12 -19.54 -14.58
C LYS A 195 12.71 -19.85 -15.11
N GLY A 196 12.13 -18.97 -15.93
CA GLY A 196 10.75 -19.10 -16.41
C GLY A 196 9.66 -18.62 -15.44
N ASN A 197 10.03 -18.00 -14.32
CA ASN A 197 9.08 -17.52 -13.30
C ASN A 197 8.49 -16.14 -13.63
N VAL A 198 9.12 -15.40 -14.54
CA VAL A 198 8.67 -14.10 -15.05
C VAL A 198 8.61 -14.16 -16.57
N ARG A 199 7.51 -13.68 -17.17
CA ARG A 199 7.39 -13.64 -18.63
C ARG A 199 8.32 -12.56 -19.19
N ALA A 200 9.00 -12.84 -20.29
CA ALA A 200 9.89 -11.87 -20.95
C ALA A 200 9.17 -10.54 -21.26
N LYS A 201 7.88 -10.58 -21.62
CA LYS A 201 7.06 -9.38 -21.84
C LYS A 201 6.97 -8.47 -20.61
N ASP A 202 6.84 -9.05 -19.41
CA ASP A 202 6.73 -8.27 -18.17
C ASP A 202 8.07 -7.63 -17.80
N LEU A 203 9.19 -8.34 -18.02
CA LEU A 203 10.52 -7.78 -17.85
C LEU A 203 10.81 -6.66 -18.86
N HIS A 204 10.47 -6.85 -20.14
CA HIS A 204 10.63 -5.83 -21.18
C HIS A 204 9.88 -4.55 -20.81
N LYS A 205 8.61 -4.69 -20.37
CA LYS A 205 7.81 -3.55 -19.92
C LYS A 205 8.49 -2.78 -18.79
N GLU A 206 9.01 -3.50 -17.79
CA GLU A 206 9.71 -2.85 -16.67
C GLU A 206 10.98 -2.12 -17.15
N LEU A 207 11.76 -2.73 -18.05
CA LEU A 207 12.95 -2.08 -18.64
C LEU A 207 12.57 -0.81 -19.43
N ASP A 208 11.49 -0.83 -20.19
CA ASP A 208 11.00 0.32 -20.95
C ASP A 208 10.54 1.47 -20.03
N GLU A 209 9.77 1.15 -18.99
CA GLU A 209 9.27 2.14 -18.02
C GLU A 209 10.43 2.83 -17.29
N TRP A 210 11.53 2.10 -17.04
CA TRP A 210 12.76 2.69 -16.48
C TRP A 210 13.69 3.32 -17.53
N GLY A 211 13.45 3.13 -18.83
CA GLY A 211 14.34 3.61 -19.90
C GLY A 211 15.66 2.84 -19.98
N LEU A 212 15.69 1.61 -19.47
CA LEU A 212 16.88 0.79 -19.29
C LEU A 212 17.02 -0.34 -20.33
N PHE A 213 16.08 -0.48 -21.27
CA PHE A 213 16.11 -1.58 -22.24
C PHE A 213 17.45 -1.69 -22.98
N LYS A 214 17.97 -0.59 -23.53
CA LYS A 214 19.25 -0.58 -24.25
C LYS A 214 20.44 -1.01 -23.38
N GLU A 215 20.42 -0.65 -22.10
CA GLU A 215 21.49 -1.01 -21.16
C GLU A 215 21.48 -2.53 -20.87
N TYR A 216 20.29 -3.13 -20.78
CA TYR A 216 20.09 -4.54 -20.45
C TYR A 216 19.73 -5.43 -21.66
N GLU A 217 19.90 -4.94 -22.89
CA GLU A 217 19.43 -5.60 -24.11
C GLU A 217 20.09 -6.98 -24.28
N ASP A 218 21.41 -7.08 -24.10
CA ASP A 218 22.12 -8.35 -24.22
C ASP A 218 21.67 -9.39 -23.19
N GLU A 219 21.46 -8.97 -21.94
CA GLU A 219 20.94 -9.84 -20.88
C GLU A 219 19.51 -10.28 -21.18
N PHE A 220 18.68 -9.38 -21.69
CA PHE A 220 17.30 -9.68 -22.10
C PHE A 220 17.26 -10.67 -23.26
N LEU A 221 18.03 -10.43 -24.32
CA LEU A 221 18.10 -11.31 -25.49
C LEU A 221 18.66 -12.70 -25.15
N SER A 222 19.51 -12.80 -24.12
CA SER A 222 20.02 -14.09 -23.62
C SER A 222 18.91 -15.05 -23.17
N LEU A 223 17.73 -14.54 -22.80
CA LEU A 223 16.57 -15.35 -22.42
C LEU A 223 16.09 -16.27 -23.55
N PHE A 224 16.29 -15.85 -24.81
CA PHE A 224 15.84 -16.59 -25.99
C PHE A 224 16.92 -17.49 -26.58
N ARG A 225 18.19 -17.27 -26.22
CA ARG A 225 19.33 -18.05 -26.75
C ARG A 225 19.41 -19.47 -26.18
N LYS A 226 18.73 -19.77 -25.07
CA LYS A 226 18.64 -21.12 -24.46
C LYS A 226 17.42 -21.94 -24.92
N LEU A 227 16.59 -21.40 -25.81
CA LEU A 227 15.38 -22.06 -26.32
C LEU A 227 15.60 -22.79 -27.66
N ILE A 228 16.86 -23.04 -28.04
CA ILE A 228 17.27 -23.81 -29.22
C ILE A 228 18.09 -25.01 -28.78
#